data_AF-A0A7W6WYV8-F1
#
_entry.id   AF-A0A7W6WYV8-F1
#
_cell.length_a   1.000
_cell.length_b   1.000
_cell.length_c   1.000
_cell.angle_alpha   90.00
_cell.angle_beta   90.00
_cell.angle_gamma   90.00
#
_symmetry.space_group_name_H-M   'P 1'
#
loop_
_entity.id
_entity.type
_entity.pdbx_description
1 polymer ?
#
loop_
_entity_poly.entity_id
_entity_poly.type
_entity_poly.pdbx_seq_one_letter_code
_entity_poly.pdbx_strand_id
1 'polypeptide(L)'
;MKNVVRKRPGRPATGQDPVTAIRLSSELRKSVDAWAAKQEDLPGRSEAIRRLVELGLGRALSFARPATRAGGASADRAKELAEKTIDRLADPETSSEEKVVRRRRLVKGPSEFREDRLDQPRPKKR
;
A
#
# COMPACT_ATOMS: atom_id res chain seq x y z
N MET A 1 28.93 50.66 -41.62
CA MET A 1 28.85 49.63 -40.56
C MET A 1 27.38 49.26 -40.37
N LYS A 2 26.97 48.02 -40.65
CA LYS A 2 25.56 47.60 -40.55
C LYS A 2 25.22 47.34 -39.07
N ASN A 3 24.28 48.09 -38.53
CA ASN A 3 23.83 47.94 -37.14
C ASN A 3 22.90 46.72 -37.04
N VAL A 4 23.35 45.65 -36.37
CA VAL A 4 22.56 44.43 -36.18
C VAL A 4 21.70 44.58 -34.92
N VAL A 5 20.39 44.71 -35.11
CA VAL A 5 19.42 44.70 -34.01
C VAL A 5 19.39 43.31 -33.38
N ARG A 6 19.95 43.18 -32.16
CA ARG A 6 19.90 41.93 -31.40
C ARG A 6 18.49 41.73 -30.85
N LYS A 7 17.88 40.57 -31.13
CA LYS A 7 16.57 40.20 -30.58
C LYS A 7 16.67 40.09 -29.06
N ARG A 8 15.63 40.60 -28.36
CA ARG A 8 15.55 40.49 -26.90
C ARG A 8 15.52 39.02 -26.49
N PRO A 9 16.26 38.62 -25.44
CA PRO A 9 16.20 37.25 -24.93
C PRO A 9 14.74 36.92 -24.55
N GLY A 10 14.32 35.71 -24.89
CA GLY A 10 12.98 35.21 -24.58
C GLY A 10 12.72 35.16 -23.07
N ARG A 11 11.48 34.88 -22.68
CA ARG A 11 11.10 34.75 -21.27
C ARG A 11 12.02 33.74 -20.57
N PRO A 12 12.55 34.04 -19.37
CA PRO A 12 13.37 33.09 -18.61
C PRO A 12 12.63 31.76 -18.44
N ALA A 13 13.37 30.65 -18.55
CA ALA A 13 12.84 29.30 -18.48
C ALA A 13 12.06 29.12 -17.17
N THR A 14 10.75 28.93 -17.28
CA THR A 14 9.88 28.70 -16.14
C THR A 14 9.95 27.21 -15.79
N GLY A 15 10.98 26.80 -15.04
CA GLY A 15 11.24 25.39 -14.72
C GLY A 15 11.84 24.58 -15.87
N GLN A 16 12.28 23.36 -15.57
CA GLN A 16 12.85 22.44 -16.57
C GLN A 16 11.77 21.77 -17.43
N ASP A 17 10.56 21.62 -16.90
CA ASP A 17 9.46 20.96 -17.61
C ASP A 17 8.71 21.92 -18.55
N PRO A 18 8.32 21.47 -19.75
CA PRO A 18 7.56 22.29 -20.68
C PRO A 18 6.16 22.60 -20.16
N VAL A 19 5.69 23.83 -20.43
CA VAL A 19 4.33 24.25 -20.07
C VAL A 19 3.31 23.48 -20.91
N THR A 20 2.42 22.74 -20.25
CA THR A 20 1.28 22.07 -20.89
C THR A 20 0.00 22.86 -20.62
N ALA A 21 -0.67 23.30 -21.68
CA ALA A 21 -1.96 23.98 -21.55
C ALA A 21 -3.09 22.95 -21.45
N ILE A 22 -3.84 22.97 -20.35
CA ILE A 22 -5.02 22.14 -20.13
C ILE A 22 -6.25 23.01 -19.91
N ARG A 23 -7.41 22.53 -20.36
CA ARG A 23 -8.69 23.20 -20.13
C ARG A 23 -9.26 22.73 -18.79
N LEU A 24 -9.42 23.66 -17.85
CA LEU A 24 -10.03 23.40 -16.54
C LEU A 24 -11.28 24.27 -16.38
N SER A 25 -12.35 23.69 -15.82
CA SER A 25 -13.53 24.47 -15.46
C SER A 25 -13.19 25.50 -14.37
N SER A 26 -13.97 26.57 -14.27
CA SER A 26 -13.81 27.59 -13.23
C SER A 26 -13.90 26.99 -11.82
N GLU A 27 -14.82 26.07 -11.61
CA GLU A 27 -15.03 25.38 -10.33
C GLU A 27 -13.82 24.51 -9.94
N LEU A 28 -13.25 23.77 -10.88
CA LEU A 28 -12.04 22.98 -10.61
C LEU A 28 -10.83 23.86 -10.31
N ARG A 29 -10.73 25.05 -10.93
CA ARG A 29 -9.67 26.01 -10.60
C ARG A 29 -9.84 26.54 -9.18
N LYS A 30 -11.06 26.89 -8.78
CA LYS A 30 -11.35 27.34 -7.40
C LYS A 30 -11.06 26.25 -6.37
N SER A 31 -11.38 24.99 -6.65
CA SER A 31 -11.12 23.89 -5.71
C SER A 31 -9.62 23.66 -5.51
N VAL A 32 -8.82 23.75 -6.58
CA VAL A 32 -7.35 23.69 -6.51
C VAL A 32 -6.80 24.85 -5.69
N ASP A 33 -7.26 26.08 -5.95
CA ASP A 33 -6.81 27.27 -5.21
C ASP A 33 -7.19 27.18 -3.72
N ALA A 34 -8.39 26.68 -3.40
CA ALA A 34 -8.82 26.45 -2.03
C ALA A 34 -8.05 25.33 -1.33
N TRP A 35 -7.62 24.30 -2.06
CA TRP A 35 -6.76 23.25 -1.51
C TRP A 35 -5.36 23.77 -1.24
N ALA A 36 -4.81 24.59 -2.14
CA ALA A 36 -3.51 25.23 -1.99
C ALA A 36 -3.47 26.15 -0.76
N ALA A 37 -4.52 26.94 -0.52
CA ALA A 37 -4.63 27.83 0.63
C ALA A 37 -4.66 27.11 2.00
N LYS A 38 -4.92 25.80 2.01
CA LYS A 38 -4.94 24.99 3.24
C LYS A 38 -3.57 24.36 3.56
N GLN A 39 -2.60 24.46 2.66
CA GLN A 39 -1.26 23.93 2.90
C GLN A 39 -0.42 24.93 3.69
N GLU A 40 0.50 24.45 4.50
CA GLU A 40 1.36 25.28 5.37
C GLU A 40 2.28 26.21 4.57
N ASP A 41 2.70 25.79 3.39
CA ASP A 41 3.63 26.51 2.52
C ASP A 41 2.95 27.38 1.46
N LEU A 42 1.61 27.41 1.42
CA LEU A 42 0.79 28.17 0.48
C LEU A 42 1.30 28.07 -0.98
N PRO A 43 1.37 26.85 -1.55
CA PRO A 43 1.98 26.63 -2.85
C PRO A 43 1.22 27.39 -3.94
N GLY A 44 1.95 27.90 -4.92
CA GLY A 44 1.34 28.49 -6.11
C GLY A 44 0.51 27.45 -6.88
N ARG A 45 -0.47 27.90 -7.67
CA ARG A 45 -1.42 27.01 -8.39
C ARG A 45 -0.73 25.88 -9.16
N SER A 46 0.36 26.17 -9.88
CA SER A 46 1.07 25.15 -10.67
C SER A 46 1.69 24.06 -9.80
N GLU A 47 2.17 24.41 -8.61
CA GLU A 47 2.74 23.46 -7.65
C GLU A 47 1.63 22.67 -6.95
N ALA A 48 0.52 23.33 -6.61
CA ALA A 48 -0.64 22.65 -6.06
C ALA A 48 -1.19 21.58 -7.01
N ILE A 49 -1.28 21.88 -8.32
CA ILE A 49 -1.69 20.92 -9.34
C ILE A 49 -0.71 19.75 -9.40
N ARG A 50 0.61 20.00 -9.39
CA ARG A 50 1.63 18.93 -9.39
C ARG A 50 1.44 17.97 -8.22
N ARG A 51 1.33 18.50 -7.00
CA ARG A 51 1.13 17.69 -5.79
C ARG A 51 -0.17 16.89 -5.83
N LEU A 52 -1.27 17.50 -6.26
CA LEU A 52 -2.56 16.81 -6.39
C LEU A 52 -2.49 15.65 -7.40
N VAL A 53 -1.79 15.85 -8.52
CA VAL A 53 -1.57 14.80 -9.52
C VAL A 53 -0.70 13.68 -8.96
N GLU A 54 0.41 14.00 -8.29
CA GLU A 54 1.29 13.02 -7.65
C GLU A 54 0.54 12.20 -6.58
N LEU A 55 -0.29 12.84 -5.75
CA LEU A 55 -1.13 12.16 -4.77
C LEU A 55 -2.15 11.23 -5.45
N GLY A 56 -2.80 11.68 -6.53
CA GLY A 56 -3.74 10.88 -7.31
C GLY A 56 -3.07 9.65 -7.93
N LEU A 57 -1.89 9.84 -8.53
CA LEU A 57 -1.13 8.77 -9.18
C LEU A 57 -0.51 7.81 -8.18
N GLY A 58 0.05 8.28 -7.06
CA GLY A 58 0.59 7.44 -6.00
C GLY A 58 -0.48 6.52 -5.41
N ARG A 59 -1.69 7.04 -5.21
CA ARG A 59 -2.82 6.23 -4.74
C ARG A 59 -3.31 5.25 -5.80
N ALA A 60 -3.40 5.66 -7.06
CA ALA A 60 -3.78 4.78 -8.18
C ALA A 60 -2.78 3.62 -8.35
N LEU A 61 -1.48 3.88 -8.23
CA LEU A 61 -0.44 2.85 -8.25
C LEU A 61 -0.54 1.90 -7.04
N SER A 62 -1.00 2.41 -5.89
CA SER A 62 -1.26 1.61 -4.69
C SER A 62 -2.45 0.66 -4.89
N PHE A 63 -3.50 1.10 -5.58
CA PHE A 63 -4.67 0.28 -5.90
C PHE A 63 -4.45 -0.66 -7.09
N ALA A 64 -3.54 -0.32 -8.01
CA ALA A 64 -3.17 -1.17 -9.14
C ALA A 64 -2.24 -2.33 -8.73
N ARG A 65 -1.71 -2.34 -7.50
CA ARG A 65 -0.98 -3.48 -6.97
C ARG A 65 -1.98 -4.61 -6.72
N PRO A 66 -1.94 -5.73 -7.46
CA PRO A 66 -2.81 -6.85 -7.18
C PRO A 66 -2.57 -7.28 -5.72
N ALA A 67 -3.66 -7.54 -5.00
CA ALA A 67 -3.66 -7.97 -3.60
C ALA A 67 -2.73 -9.18 -3.34
N THR A 68 -2.30 -9.87 -4.39
CA THR A 68 -1.36 -10.98 -4.38
C THR A 68 0.03 -10.66 -3.84
N ARG A 69 0.47 -9.39 -3.78
CA ARG A 69 1.79 -9.00 -3.20
C ARG A 69 1.71 -8.14 -1.94
N ALA A 70 0.53 -7.89 -1.38
CA ALA A 70 0.39 -7.24 -0.07
C ALA A 70 0.43 -8.27 1.10
N GLY A 71 0.69 -9.55 0.80
CA GLY A 71 0.62 -10.66 1.74
C GLY A 71 1.81 -10.83 2.69
N GLY A 72 2.74 -9.89 2.79
CA GLY A 72 3.81 -9.92 3.79
C GLY A 72 3.39 -9.19 5.05
N ALA A 73 3.40 -7.86 5.00
CA ALA A 73 3.10 -7.01 6.16
C ALA A 73 1.69 -7.24 6.77
N SER A 74 0.69 -7.61 5.97
CA SER A 74 -0.64 -7.95 6.50
C SER A 74 -0.68 -9.34 7.12
N ALA A 75 0.05 -10.31 6.56
CA ALA A 75 0.11 -11.67 7.11
C ALA A 75 0.95 -11.70 8.38
N ASP A 76 2.05 -10.95 8.44
CA ASP A 76 2.90 -10.83 9.63
C ASP A 76 2.13 -10.19 10.78
N ARG A 77 1.38 -9.11 10.53
CA ARG A 77 0.50 -8.51 11.55
C ARG A 77 -0.64 -9.44 11.96
N ALA A 78 -1.24 -10.17 11.01
CA ALA A 78 -2.27 -11.15 11.33
C ALA A 78 -1.70 -12.29 12.20
N LYS A 79 -0.48 -12.74 11.90
CA LYS A 79 0.25 -13.73 12.68
C LYS A 79 0.54 -13.22 14.10
N GLU A 80 1.06 -12.00 14.24
CA GLU A 80 1.35 -11.39 15.54
C GLU A 80 0.09 -11.24 16.41
N LEU A 81 -1.02 -10.80 15.80
CA LEU A 81 -2.30 -10.71 16.50
C LEU A 81 -2.81 -12.09 16.91
N ALA A 82 -2.70 -13.09 16.02
CA ALA A 82 -3.08 -14.47 16.32
C ALA A 82 -2.26 -15.04 17.48
N GLU A 83 -0.94 -14.87 17.48
CA GLU A 83 -0.05 -15.31 18.58
C GLU A 83 -0.49 -14.70 19.92
N LYS A 84 -0.68 -13.37 19.98
CA LYS A 84 -1.14 -12.68 21.20
C LYS A 84 -2.50 -13.17 21.68
N THR A 85 -3.42 -13.50 20.78
CA THR A 85 -4.74 -14.04 21.16
C THR A 85 -4.64 -15.46 21.69
N ILE A 86 -3.78 -16.30 21.11
CA ILE A 86 -3.56 -17.68 21.56
C ILE A 86 -2.96 -17.68 22.96
N ASP A 87 -1.97 -16.83 23.23
CA ASP A 87 -1.33 -16.74 24.55
C ASP A 87 -2.33 -16.31 25.64
N ARG A 88 -3.26 -15.40 25.32
CA ARG A 88 -4.32 -14.99 26.25
C ARG A 88 -5.32 -16.10 26.55
N LEU A 89 -5.63 -16.94 25.56
CA LEU A 89 -6.59 -18.04 25.69
C LEU A 89 -5.96 -19.33 26.25
N ALA A 90 -4.63 -19.39 26.35
CA ALA A 90 -3.93 -20.57 26.83
C ALA A 90 -4.11 -20.73 28.35
N ASP A 91 -4.58 -21.90 28.77
CA ASP A 91 -4.71 -22.28 30.17
C ASP A 91 -3.31 -22.47 30.80
N PRO A 92 -2.95 -21.73 31.87
CA PRO A 92 -1.63 -21.81 32.50
C PRO A 92 -1.36 -23.17 33.17
N GLU A 93 -2.38 -23.92 33.58
CA GLU A 93 -2.23 -25.19 34.32
C GLU A 93 -1.85 -26.38 33.43
N THR A 94 -1.90 -26.23 32.11
CA THR A 94 -1.58 -27.34 31.20
C THR A 94 -0.07 -27.47 30.98
N SER A 95 0.49 -28.62 31.35
CA SER A 95 1.90 -28.96 31.17
C SER A 95 2.31 -28.90 29.69
N SER A 96 3.56 -28.51 29.41
CA SER A 96 4.08 -28.36 28.05
C SER A 96 4.02 -29.66 27.23
N GLU A 97 4.17 -30.82 27.89
CA GLU A 97 4.09 -32.13 27.25
C GLU A 97 2.66 -32.50 26.84
N GLU A 98 1.68 -32.20 27.71
CA GLU A 98 0.26 -32.42 27.42
C GLU A 98 -0.23 -31.50 26.29
N LYS A 99 0.25 -30.26 26.24
CA LYS A 99 0.02 -29.32 25.12
C LYS A 99 0.53 -29.90 23.80
N VAL A 100 1.70 -30.54 23.79
CA VAL A 100 2.28 -31.18 22.59
C VAL A 100 1.47 -32.39 22.16
N VAL A 101 1.05 -33.26 23.09
CA VAL A 101 0.22 -34.43 22.79
C VAL A 101 -1.14 -33.98 22.23
N ARG A 102 -1.79 -32.98 22.86
CA ARG A 102 -3.06 -32.43 22.41
C ARG A 102 -2.96 -31.76 21.04
N ARG A 103 -1.90 -30.98 20.81
CA ARG A 103 -1.60 -30.38 19.49
C ARG A 103 -1.39 -31.45 18.42
N ARG A 104 -0.60 -32.50 18.71
CA ARG A 104 -0.42 -33.63 17.77
C ARG A 104 -1.74 -34.34 17.47
N ARG A 105 -2.60 -34.52 18.48
CA ARG A 105 -3.92 -35.14 18.32
C ARG A 105 -4.87 -34.27 17.48
N LEU A 106 -4.83 -32.95 17.61
CA LEU A 106 -5.63 -32.01 16.79
C LEU A 106 -5.10 -31.92 15.35
N VAL A 107 -3.80 -31.67 15.18
CA VAL A 107 -3.17 -31.47 13.87
C VAL A 107 -3.19 -32.76 13.05
N LYS A 108 -2.90 -33.92 13.66
CA LYS A 108 -2.87 -35.22 12.97
C LYS A 108 -4.21 -35.96 13.00
N GLY A 109 -5.10 -35.61 13.92
CA GLY A 109 -6.40 -36.26 14.09
C GLY A 109 -6.32 -37.67 14.72
N PRO A 110 -7.46 -38.19 15.19
CA PRO A 110 -7.63 -39.61 15.52
C PRO A 110 -7.26 -40.50 14.33
N SER A 111 -6.74 -41.71 14.60
CA SER A 111 -6.26 -42.61 13.53
C SER A 111 -7.34 -42.98 12.53
N GLU A 112 -8.59 -43.05 12.98
CA GLU A 112 -9.77 -43.44 12.20
C GLU A 112 -10.05 -42.50 11.03
N PHE A 113 -9.65 -41.22 11.13
CA PHE A 113 -10.00 -40.18 10.14
C PHE A 113 -8.79 -39.72 9.32
N ARG A 114 -7.62 -40.34 9.49
CA ARG A 114 -6.40 -39.91 8.80
C ARG A 114 -6.46 -40.19 7.29
N GLU A 115 -7.17 -41.23 6.88
CA GLU A 115 -7.28 -41.64 5.47
C GLU A 115 -8.32 -40.83 4.69
N ASP A 116 -9.28 -40.21 5.38
CA ASP A 116 -10.38 -39.45 4.78
C ASP A 116 -10.07 -37.95 4.61
N ARG A 117 -8.94 -37.47 5.12
CA ARG A 117 -8.55 -36.05 5.01
C ARG A 117 -8.19 -35.66 3.58
N LEU A 118 -8.90 -34.67 3.05
CA LEU A 118 -8.69 -34.11 1.72
C LEU A 118 -7.73 -32.90 1.72
N ASP A 119 -7.50 -32.30 2.88
CA ASP A 119 -6.72 -31.08 3.08
C ASP A 119 -5.20 -31.32 3.25
N GLN A 120 -4.79 -32.57 3.51
CA GLN A 120 -3.39 -32.94 3.73
C GLN A 120 -2.89 -33.94 2.68
N PRO A 121 -1.60 -33.88 2.29
CA PRO A 121 -1.01 -34.85 1.39
C PRO A 121 -1.06 -36.25 2.00
N ARG A 122 -1.53 -37.23 1.21
CA ARG A 122 -1.65 -38.62 1.67
C ARG A 122 -0.28 -39.17 2.08
N PRO A 123 -0.19 -39.92 3.19
CA PRO A 123 1.07 -40.52 3.61
C PRO A 123 1.56 -41.50 2.54
N LYS A 124 2.86 -41.44 2.22
CA LYS A 124 3.49 -42.40 1.28
C LYS A 124 3.41 -43.80 1.90
N LYS A 125 2.78 -44.75 1.21
CA LYS A 125 2.86 -46.18 1.55
C LYS A 125 4.33 -46.59 1.48
N ARG A 126 4.82 -47.20 2.55
CA ARG A 126 6.11 -47.89 2.59
C ARG A 126 5.96 -49.28 2.01
#